data_AF-A0A1Q9DC45-F1
#
_entry.id   AF-A0A1Q9DC45-F1
#
_cell.length_a   1.000
_cell.length_b   1.000
_cell.length_c   1.000
_cell.angle_alpha   90.00
_cell.angle_beta   90.00
_cell.angle_gamma   90.00
#
_symmetry.space_group_name_H-M   'P 1'
#
loop_
_entity.id
_entity.type
_entity.pdbx_description
1 polymer ?
#
loop_
_entity_poly.entity_id
_entity_poly.type
_entity_poly.pdbx_seq_one_letter_code
_entity_poly.pdbx_strand_id
1 'polypeptide(L)'
;MCEHFIPILKDKGVRIIKKGLRLARPARQGEEVLTIVNGEVLTRIRADVPGSMIIRQESADHEFYLLDPEKFAKNYHTEGIDITEAGPSFDQLRHRNFKYYRRRGELLLYQVGQKDMDFVPSGRFEVVFSSTPVSLKAGDFLVTSYPELSEIWVSKHSVIYEDEGQHPLGVRSQEEMCRHFLPIMRVANLLPPLISCVSVSMMVSMRLLLLAFAPLLASARGAEEPQERQLRKKDPGLQMRLSQHALDYMTQELLPKVLKSLSDVELSKVASGTYSNIDYRVWNVKINEIGVSKPGMTFHSPSGIELCLKGITANVSSAWFARWLFLTDAGRVNVVVPDGQVCASIELHTRKGQPKIKVAQLDVDLRLGPVSFTHSNLNWVMNVGAWLFQSQLEELASDTIRDQVSAVVRSDLSRALDKLDLNVLLPMPEVNDSIAVDLGVSSIEIMSNFLQVSHVYLEDHGDLVSKVCPWYGTVLGGSCFSASDDTISMRSWIGSWGVDTI
;
A
#
# COMPACT_ATOMS: atom_id res chain seq x y z
N MET A 1 -33.04 -11.80 -16.87
CA MET A 1 -31.67 -11.59 -17.42
C MET A 1 -31.32 -12.59 -18.53
N CYS A 2 -31.36 -13.90 -18.29
CA CYS A 2 -30.98 -14.93 -19.28
C CYS A 2 -31.74 -14.83 -20.61
N GLU A 3 -33.07 -14.65 -20.59
CA GLU A 3 -33.90 -14.53 -21.81
C GLU A 3 -33.46 -13.41 -22.75
N HIS A 4 -32.97 -12.29 -22.18
CA HIS A 4 -32.51 -11.14 -22.96
C HIS A 4 -31.07 -11.30 -23.46
N PHE A 5 -30.15 -11.71 -22.57
CA PHE A 5 -28.72 -11.69 -22.87
C PHE A 5 -28.18 -12.98 -23.51
N ILE A 6 -28.82 -14.14 -23.34
CA ILE A 6 -28.37 -15.38 -24.02
C ILE A 6 -28.42 -15.23 -25.55
N PRO A 7 -29.50 -14.73 -26.17
CA PRO A 7 -29.51 -14.49 -27.62
C PRO A 7 -28.38 -13.56 -28.07
N ILE A 8 -28.10 -12.50 -27.31
CA ILE A 8 -27.02 -11.55 -27.61
C ILE A 8 -25.65 -12.23 -27.50
N LEU A 9 -25.41 -13.03 -26.45
CA LEU A 9 -24.19 -13.81 -26.28
C LEU A 9 -24.01 -14.84 -27.42
N LYS A 10 -25.08 -15.47 -27.90
CA LYS A 10 -25.02 -16.41 -29.04
C LYS A 10 -24.65 -15.70 -30.35
N ASP A 11 -25.21 -14.52 -30.58
CA ASP A 11 -25.03 -13.75 -31.82
C ASP A 11 -23.70 -12.99 -31.84
N LYS A 12 -23.35 -12.34 -30.73
CA LYS A 12 -22.23 -11.38 -30.63
C LYS A 12 -21.13 -11.79 -29.66
N GLY A 13 -21.32 -12.87 -28.90
CA GLY A 13 -20.35 -13.30 -27.92
C GLY A 13 -19.10 -13.92 -28.55
N VAL A 14 -17.95 -13.67 -27.94
CA VAL A 14 -16.68 -14.28 -28.30
C VAL A 14 -16.55 -15.61 -27.57
N ARG A 15 -16.36 -16.69 -28.32
CA ARG A 15 -16.13 -18.02 -27.77
C ARG A 15 -14.69 -18.15 -27.29
N ILE A 16 -14.51 -18.52 -26.02
CA ILE A 16 -13.19 -18.67 -25.39
C ILE A 16 -13.09 -20.05 -24.72
N ILE A 17 -11.93 -20.70 -24.88
CA ILE A 17 -11.61 -21.95 -24.19
C ILE A 17 -11.08 -21.62 -22.80
N LYS A 18 -11.62 -22.26 -21.76
CA LYS A 18 -11.10 -22.09 -20.39
C LYS A 18 -9.71 -22.71 -20.32
N LYS A 19 -8.68 -21.89 -20.10
CA LYS A 19 -7.30 -22.30 -19.84
C LYS A 19 -6.92 -22.06 -18.38
N GLY A 20 -5.79 -22.62 -17.97
CA GLY A 20 -5.21 -22.43 -16.65
C GLY A 20 -5.45 -23.53 -15.63
N LEU A 21 -4.68 -23.45 -14.55
CA LEU A 21 -4.82 -24.25 -13.35
C LEU A 21 -5.56 -23.45 -12.28
N ARG A 22 -6.37 -24.12 -11.47
CA ARG A 22 -6.99 -23.54 -10.26
C ARG A 22 -6.70 -24.39 -9.05
N LEU A 23 -6.44 -23.72 -7.93
CA LEU A 23 -6.31 -24.38 -6.64
C LEU A 23 -7.69 -24.78 -6.15
N ALA A 24 -7.89 -26.08 -5.89
CA ALA A 24 -9.09 -26.57 -5.25
C ALA A 24 -8.78 -27.70 -4.27
N ARG A 25 -9.75 -28.01 -3.40
CA ARG A 25 -9.72 -29.19 -2.53
C ARG A 25 -11.13 -29.70 -2.27
N PRO A 26 -11.28 -30.96 -1.82
CA PRO A 26 -12.54 -31.43 -1.26
C PRO A 26 -12.98 -30.58 -0.06
N ALA A 27 -14.25 -30.21 -0.05
CA ALA A 27 -14.92 -29.60 1.09
C ALA A 27 -15.19 -30.65 2.17
N ARG A 28 -15.15 -30.27 3.45
CA ARG A 28 -15.65 -31.12 4.53
C ARG A 28 -17.16 -30.99 4.62
N GLN A 29 -17.87 -32.07 4.95
CA GLN A 29 -19.32 -32.01 5.10
C GLN A 29 -19.71 -31.00 6.18
N GLY A 30 -20.61 -30.08 5.84
CA GLY A 30 -21.05 -29.00 6.71
C GLY A 30 -20.07 -27.83 6.86
N GLU A 31 -18.96 -27.82 6.12
CA GLU A 31 -17.99 -26.72 6.10
C GLU A 31 -18.62 -25.44 5.55
N GLU A 32 -18.50 -24.33 6.27
CA GLU A 32 -18.92 -23.02 5.79
C GLU A 32 -17.80 -22.35 4.98
N VAL A 33 -18.14 -21.91 3.78
CA VAL A 33 -17.27 -21.18 2.87
C VAL A 33 -17.78 -19.75 2.78
N LEU A 34 -16.90 -18.80 3.09
CA LEU A 34 -17.15 -17.38 2.97
C LEU A 34 -16.44 -16.85 1.72
N THR A 35 -17.20 -16.24 0.81
CA THR A 35 -16.64 -15.45 -0.28
C THR A 35 -16.51 -14.02 0.21
N ILE A 36 -15.27 -13.57 0.42
CA ILE A 36 -14.93 -12.24 0.91
C ILE A 36 -14.31 -11.46 -0.24
N VAL A 37 -14.87 -10.29 -0.57
CA VAL A 37 -14.36 -9.40 -1.61
C VAL A 37 -14.21 -8.01 -1.02
N ASN A 38 -13.01 -7.44 -1.09
CA ASN A 38 -12.64 -6.17 -0.47
C ASN A 38 -12.99 -6.10 1.03
N GLY A 39 -12.82 -7.21 1.76
CA GLY A 39 -13.13 -7.32 3.19
C GLY A 39 -14.62 -7.50 3.53
N GLU A 40 -15.52 -7.45 2.56
CA GLU A 40 -16.96 -7.69 2.78
C GLU A 40 -17.33 -9.14 2.46
N VAL A 41 -18.12 -9.76 3.35
CA VAL A 41 -18.67 -11.11 3.12
C VAL A 41 -19.82 -10.99 2.12
N LEU A 42 -19.56 -11.37 0.85
CA LEU A 42 -20.60 -11.36 -0.18
C LEU A 42 -21.54 -12.55 -0.04
N THR A 43 -20.97 -13.73 0.23
CA THR A 43 -21.70 -14.99 0.20
C THR A 43 -21.22 -15.92 1.30
N ARG A 44 -22.17 -16.60 1.96
CA ARG A 44 -21.94 -17.69 2.91
C ARG A 44 -22.64 -18.94 2.41
N ILE A 45 -21.89 -19.98 2.07
CA ILE A 45 -22.43 -21.26 1.59
C ILE A 45 -21.90 -22.39 2.45
N ARG A 46 -22.78 -23.33 2.79
CA ARG A 46 -22.41 -24.54 3.53
C ARG A 46 -22.25 -25.73 2.59
N ALA A 47 -21.18 -26.49 2.77
CA ALA A 47 -20.87 -27.67 1.97
C ALA A 47 -21.70 -28.89 2.41
N ASP A 48 -22.98 -28.88 2.07
CA ASP A 48 -23.92 -29.95 2.46
C ASP A 48 -23.93 -31.11 1.46
N VAL A 49 -23.50 -30.88 0.21
CA VAL A 49 -23.44 -31.91 -0.84
C VAL A 49 -22.12 -32.69 -0.73
N PRO A 50 -22.15 -34.02 -0.51
CA PRO A 50 -20.93 -34.83 -0.46
C PRO A 50 -20.10 -34.74 -1.74
N GLY A 51 -18.79 -34.59 -1.59
CA GLY A 51 -17.85 -34.46 -2.70
C GLY A 51 -17.76 -33.06 -3.30
N SER A 52 -18.39 -32.05 -2.69
CA SER A 52 -18.22 -30.66 -3.09
C SER A 52 -16.75 -30.24 -3.02
N MET A 53 -16.38 -29.29 -3.86
CA MET A 53 -15.01 -28.78 -4.00
C MET A 53 -14.97 -27.30 -3.63
N ILE A 54 -14.02 -26.93 -2.79
CA ILE A 54 -13.68 -25.53 -2.49
C ILE A 54 -12.60 -25.10 -3.45
N ILE A 55 -12.87 -24.05 -4.21
CA ILE A 55 -11.95 -23.48 -5.18
C ILE A 55 -11.47 -22.13 -4.66
N ARG A 56 -10.17 -21.87 -4.81
CA ARG A 56 -9.54 -20.58 -4.52
C ARG A 56 -9.34 -19.82 -5.83
N GLN A 57 -9.97 -18.66 -5.95
CA GLN A 57 -9.71 -17.73 -7.03
C GLN A 57 -8.36 -17.03 -6.79
N GLU A 58 -7.58 -16.87 -7.85
CA GLU A 58 -6.37 -16.05 -7.78
C GLU A 58 -6.75 -14.57 -8.01
N SER A 59 -7.57 -14.04 -7.09
CA SER A 59 -7.83 -12.60 -6.97
C SER A 59 -6.95 -12.00 -5.86
N ALA A 60 -6.93 -10.66 -5.75
CA ALA A 60 -6.20 -9.98 -4.68
C ALA A 60 -6.62 -10.47 -3.28
N ASP A 61 -7.90 -10.81 -3.10
CA ASP A 61 -8.47 -11.29 -1.84
C ASP A 61 -8.44 -12.82 -1.70
N HIS A 62 -7.95 -13.53 -2.72
CA HIS A 62 -7.89 -15.00 -2.73
C HIS A 62 -9.23 -15.68 -2.40
N GLU A 63 -10.31 -15.19 -3.01
CA GLU A 63 -11.68 -15.60 -2.75
C GLU A 63 -11.88 -17.13 -2.80
N PHE A 64 -12.69 -17.65 -1.88
CA PHE A 64 -13.12 -19.05 -1.90
C PHE A 64 -14.57 -19.17 -2.38
N TYR A 65 -14.83 -20.16 -3.23
CA TYR A 65 -16.18 -20.53 -3.65
C TYR A 65 -16.35 -22.04 -3.64
N LEU A 66 -17.58 -22.48 -3.40
CA LEU A 66 -17.95 -23.89 -3.33
C LEU A 66 -18.63 -24.32 -4.65
N LEU A 67 -18.17 -25.42 -5.23
CA LEU A 67 -18.86 -26.08 -6.35
C LEU A 67 -19.29 -27.49 -5.97
N ASP A 68 -20.50 -27.85 -6.37
CA ASP A 68 -20.99 -29.24 -6.29
C ASP A 68 -20.15 -30.17 -7.18
N PRO A 69 -20.10 -31.48 -6.89
CA PRO A 69 -19.27 -32.44 -7.62
C PRO A 69 -19.51 -32.42 -9.14
N GLU A 70 -20.78 -32.34 -9.56
CA GLU A 70 -21.16 -32.32 -10.97
C GLU A 70 -20.67 -31.03 -11.67
N LYS A 71 -20.87 -29.88 -11.03
CA LYS A 71 -20.38 -28.59 -11.54
C LYS A 71 -18.85 -28.56 -11.58
N PHE A 72 -18.17 -29.11 -10.57
CA PHE A 72 -16.73 -29.22 -10.57
C PHE A 72 -16.23 -30.10 -11.71
N ALA A 73 -16.75 -31.32 -11.84
CA ALA A 73 -16.41 -32.23 -12.91
C ALA A 73 -16.67 -31.57 -14.26
N LYS A 74 -17.79 -30.86 -14.46
CA LYS A 74 -18.06 -30.15 -15.72
C LYS A 74 -16.98 -29.11 -16.07
N ASN A 75 -16.49 -28.35 -15.09
CA ASN A 75 -15.58 -27.22 -15.30
C ASN A 75 -14.09 -27.56 -15.20
N TYR A 76 -13.72 -28.72 -14.66
CA TYR A 76 -12.33 -29.10 -14.38
C TYR A 76 -12.04 -30.57 -14.73
N HIS A 77 -10.79 -30.85 -15.07
CA HIS A 77 -10.29 -32.22 -14.99
C HIS A 77 -10.20 -32.62 -13.52
N THR A 78 -10.68 -33.82 -13.17
CA THR A 78 -10.76 -34.29 -11.78
C THR A 78 -9.44 -34.80 -11.22
N GLU A 79 -8.45 -35.00 -12.08
CA GLU A 79 -7.08 -35.35 -11.69
C GLU A 79 -6.37 -34.10 -11.17
N GLY A 80 -6.19 -34.04 -9.85
CA GLY A 80 -5.46 -32.95 -9.19
C GLY A 80 -3.95 -33.15 -9.29
N ILE A 81 -3.24 -32.06 -9.57
CA ILE A 81 -1.77 -31.99 -9.62
C ILE A 81 -1.28 -31.44 -8.28
N ASP A 82 -0.34 -32.11 -7.64
CA ASP A 82 0.21 -31.67 -6.35
C ASP A 82 0.99 -30.35 -6.50
N ILE A 83 0.90 -29.49 -5.49
CA ILE A 83 1.60 -28.20 -5.42
C ILE A 83 3.08 -28.47 -5.14
N THR A 84 3.97 -28.12 -6.07
CA THR A 84 5.42 -28.38 -5.96
C THR A 84 6.22 -27.17 -5.48
N GLU A 85 5.61 -25.99 -5.49
CA GLU A 85 6.21 -24.70 -5.14
C GLU A 85 6.55 -24.64 -3.65
N ALA A 86 7.76 -24.17 -3.31
CA ALA A 86 8.19 -24.03 -1.92
C ALA A 86 7.73 -22.71 -1.30
N GLY A 87 7.49 -22.70 0.02
CA GLY A 87 7.28 -21.49 0.80
C GLY A 87 6.08 -21.57 1.75
N PRO A 88 6.02 -20.73 2.80
CA PRO A 88 5.02 -20.85 3.87
C PRO A 88 3.57 -20.81 3.37
N SER A 89 3.28 -20.01 2.35
CA SER A 89 1.94 -19.92 1.74
C SER A 89 1.54 -21.21 1.03
N PHE A 90 2.44 -21.82 0.26
CA PHE A 90 2.20 -23.09 -0.41
C PHE A 90 2.18 -24.27 0.57
N ASP A 91 2.95 -24.20 1.65
CA ASP A 91 2.92 -25.19 2.73
C ASP A 91 1.55 -25.22 3.42
N GLN A 92 0.96 -24.05 3.69
CA GLN A 92 -0.41 -23.98 4.22
C GLN A 92 -1.46 -24.54 3.25
N LEU A 93 -1.32 -24.29 1.96
CA LEU A 93 -2.22 -24.85 0.95
C LEU A 93 -2.11 -26.38 0.87
N ARG A 94 -0.90 -26.92 0.87
CA ARG A 94 -0.66 -28.37 0.95
C ARG A 94 -1.23 -28.97 2.22
N HIS A 95 -1.01 -28.34 3.38
CA HIS A 95 -1.55 -28.80 4.66
C HIS A 95 -3.08 -28.85 4.67
N ARG A 96 -3.72 -27.95 3.91
CA ARG A 96 -5.17 -27.93 3.71
C ARG A 96 -5.64 -28.86 2.58
N ASN A 97 -4.77 -29.67 1.99
CA ASN A 97 -5.05 -30.59 0.87
C ASN A 97 -5.47 -29.90 -0.43
N PHE A 98 -5.00 -28.69 -0.70
CA PHE A 98 -5.18 -28.07 -2.02
C PHE A 98 -4.29 -28.72 -3.07
N LYS A 99 -4.83 -28.83 -4.28
CA LYS A 99 -4.16 -29.28 -5.50
C LYS A 99 -4.52 -28.35 -6.66
N TYR A 100 -3.71 -28.36 -7.71
CA TYR A 100 -4.02 -27.70 -8.98
C TYR A 100 -4.93 -28.57 -9.84
N TYR A 101 -5.99 -27.97 -10.40
CA TYR A 101 -6.90 -28.63 -11.31
C TYR A 101 -6.97 -27.86 -12.62
N ARG A 102 -6.80 -28.57 -13.74
CA ARG A 102 -6.87 -27.97 -15.07
C ARG A 102 -8.31 -27.64 -15.43
N ARG A 103 -8.56 -26.40 -15.83
CA ARG A 103 -9.88 -25.97 -16.32
C ARG A 103 -10.22 -26.66 -17.63
N ARG A 104 -11.51 -26.92 -17.86
CA ARG A 104 -12.02 -27.47 -19.12
C ARG A 104 -13.34 -26.80 -19.50
N GLY A 105 -13.69 -26.94 -20.78
CA GLY A 105 -14.89 -26.36 -21.36
C GLY A 105 -14.68 -24.95 -21.88
N GLU A 106 -15.76 -24.33 -22.30
CA GLU A 106 -15.73 -23.08 -23.05
C GLU A 106 -16.73 -22.08 -22.49
N LEU A 107 -16.54 -20.82 -22.87
CA LEU A 107 -17.36 -19.70 -22.47
C LEU A 107 -17.75 -18.87 -23.68
N LEU A 108 -18.88 -18.18 -23.60
CA LEU A 108 -19.16 -17.00 -24.43
C LEU A 108 -18.97 -15.76 -23.56
N LEU A 109 -18.21 -14.80 -24.07
CA LEU A 109 -18.01 -13.49 -23.45
C LEU A 109 -18.63 -12.41 -24.33
N TYR A 110 -19.37 -11.50 -23.72
CA TYR A 110 -19.93 -10.35 -24.40
C TYR A 110 -19.65 -9.09 -23.59
N GLN A 111 -19.01 -8.10 -24.21
CA GLN A 111 -18.79 -6.80 -23.58
C GLN A 111 -20.08 -5.98 -23.64
N VAL A 112 -20.55 -5.55 -22.48
CA VAL A 112 -21.80 -4.78 -22.33
C VAL A 112 -21.63 -3.42 -22.98
N GLY A 113 -22.48 -3.11 -23.96
CA GLY A 113 -22.54 -1.79 -24.59
C GLY A 113 -23.49 -0.84 -23.87
N GLN A 114 -23.47 0.43 -24.26
CA GLN A 114 -24.37 1.44 -23.67
C GLN A 114 -25.86 1.13 -23.90
N LYS A 115 -26.22 0.53 -25.05
CA LYS A 115 -27.60 0.13 -25.36
C LYS A 115 -28.11 -1.00 -24.47
N ASP A 116 -27.22 -1.87 -24.00
CA ASP A 116 -27.59 -2.96 -23.09
C ASP A 116 -27.98 -2.41 -21.71
N MET A 117 -27.40 -1.25 -21.34
CA MET A 117 -27.76 -0.55 -20.10
C MET A 117 -29.17 0.05 -20.13
N ASP A 118 -29.77 0.26 -21.31
CA ASP A 118 -31.17 0.68 -21.42
C ASP A 118 -32.11 -0.43 -20.89
N PHE A 119 -31.71 -1.70 -21.01
CA PHE A 119 -32.44 -2.85 -20.44
C PHE A 119 -32.18 -3.02 -18.94
N VAL A 120 -31.02 -2.57 -18.44
CA VAL A 120 -30.64 -2.63 -17.02
C VAL A 120 -30.37 -1.21 -16.47
N PRO A 121 -31.38 -0.32 -16.44
CA PRO A 121 -31.17 1.11 -16.20
C PRO A 121 -30.65 1.41 -14.79
N SER A 122 -30.90 0.52 -13.82
CA SER A 122 -30.41 0.63 -12.46
C SER A 122 -28.94 0.22 -12.31
N GLY A 123 -28.34 -0.37 -13.35
CA GLY A 123 -27.01 -1.00 -13.27
C GLY A 123 -26.95 -2.15 -12.26
N ARG A 124 -28.09 -2.76 -11.89
CA ARG A 124 -28.17 -3.91 -10.98
C ARG A 124 -28.51 -5.17 -11.76
N PHE A 125 -27.57 -6.09 -11.85
CA PHE A 125 -27.67 -7.33 -12.60
C PHE A 125 -27.89 -8.53 -11.67
N GLU A 126 -29.00 -9.21 -11.85
CA GLU A 126 -29.35 -10.41 -11.06
C GLU A 126 -28.59 -11.64 -11.57
N VAL A 127 -27.87 -12.32 -10.68
CA VAL A 127 -27.13 -13.56 -10.96
C VAL A 127 -27.71 -14.72 -10.13
N VAL A 128 -27.60 -15.94 -10.66
CA VAL A 128 -28.26 -17.13 -10.07
C VAL A 128 -27.69 -17.57 -8.72
N PHE A 129 -26.48 -17.12 -8.36
CA PHE A 129 -25.76 -17.55 -7.16
C PHE A 129 -25.68 -16.47 -6.07
N SER A 130 -26.35 -15.32 -6.24
CA SER A 130 -26.39 -14.25 -5.25
C SER A 130 -27.81 -13.75 -5.08
N SER A 131 -28.23 -13.55 -3.82
CA SER A 131 -29.49 -12.88 -3.49
C SER A 131 -29.41 -11.37 -3.70
N THR A 132 -28.20 -10.81 -3.74
CA THR A 132 -27.96 -9.38 -3.96
C THR A 132 -27.54 -9.17 -5.42
N PRO A 133 -28.23 -8.28 -6.17
CA PRO A 133 -27.82 -7.93 -7.52
C PRO A 133 -26.40 -7.38 -7.59
N VAL A 134 -25.64 -7.79 -8.59
CA VAL A 134 -24.27 -7.33 -8.84
C VAL A 134 -24.31 -6.05 -9.66
N SER A 135 -23.42 -5.09 -9.40
CA SER A 135 -23.33 -3.89 -10.23
C SER A 135 -22.83 -4.23 -11.64
N LEU A 136 -23.51 -3.71 -12.66
CA LEU A 136 -23.19 -3.82 -14.07
C LEU A 136 -23.05 -2.43 -14.70
N LYS A 137 -22.02 -2.23 -15.51
CA LYS A 137 -21.76 -1.00 -16.25
C LYS A 137 -21.40 -1.33 -17.71
N ALA A 138 -21.58 -0.35 -18.60
CA ALA A 138 -21.06 -0.45 -19.95
C ALA A 138 -19.53 -0.63 -19.90
N GLY A 139 -19.02 -1.59 -20.69
CA GLY A 139 -17.62 -2.01 -20.68
C GLY A 139 -17.35 -3.28 -19.88
N ASP A 140 -18.22 -3.66 -18.93
CA ASP A 140 -18.13 -4.94 -18.21
C ASP A 140 -18.36 -6.12 -19.16
N PHE A 141 -17.97 -7.34 -18.74
CA PHE A 141 -18.21 -8.55 -19.53
C PHE A 141 -19.30 -9.40 -18.90
N LEU A 142 -20.31 -9.77 -19.71
CA LEU A 142 -21.22 -10.87 -19.39
C LEU A 142 -20.64 -12.17 -19.91
N VAL A 143 -20.71 -13.21 -19.09
CA VAL A 143 -20.10 -14.50 -19.37
C VAL A 143 -21.12 -15.61 -19.15
N THR A 144 -21.11 -16.62 -20.01
CA THR A 144 -21.90 -17.84 -19.86
C THR A 144 -21.13 -19.07 -20.31
N SER A 145 -21.45 -20.24 -19.74
CA SER A 145 -20.83 -21.51 -20.15
C SER A 145 -21.37 -22.00 -21.49
N TYR A 146 -20.48 -22.44 -22.38
CA TYR A 146 -20.84 -23.01 -23.68
C TYR A 146 -20.57 -24.52 -23.70
N PRO A 147 -21.49 -25.35 -24.26
CA PRO A 147 -22.68 -24.99 -25.02
C PRO A 147 -23.99 -24.86 -24.21
N GLU A 148 -23.99 -25.04 -22.89
CA GLU A 148 -25.24 -25.21 -22.14
C GLU A 148 -26.01 -23.91 -21.89
N LEU A 149 -25.30 -22.78 -21.79
CA LEU A 149 -25.87 -21.44 -21.69
C LEU A 149 -26.92 -21.30 -20.57
N SER A 150 -26.71 -22.00 -19.46
CA SER A 150 -27.70 -22.13 -18.39
C SER A 150 -27.73 -20.93 -17.43
N GLU A 151 -26.63 -20.19 -17.34
CA GLU A 151 -26.44 -19.09 -16.40
C GLU A 151 -25.57 -17.99 -17.01
N ILE A 152 -25.82 -16.74 -16.62
CA ILE A 152 -25.00 -15.58 -16.98
C ILE A 152 -24.47 -14.96 -15.70
N TRP A 153 -23.19 -14.58 -15.73
CA TRP A 153 -22.57 -13.81 -14.65
C TRP A 153 -21.75 -12.65 -15.20
N VAL A 154 -21.52 -11.67 -14.33
CA VAL A 154 -20.69 -10.50 -14.63
C VAL A 154 -19.25 -10.82 -14.30
N SER A 155 -18.33 -10.62 -15.24
CA SER A 155 -16.89 -10.59 -15.00
C SER A 155 -16.38 -9.16 -15.08
N LYS A 156 -15.88 -8.64 -13.95
CA LYS A 156 -15.26 -7.32 -13.86
C LYS A 156 -13.84 -7.27 -14.43
N HIS A 157 -13.22 -8.44 -14.61
CA HIS A 157 -11.84 -8.56 -15.08
C HIS A 157 -11.82 -9.38 -16.37
N SER A 158 -11.49 -8.76 -17.50
CA SER A 158 -11.29 -9.45 -18.78
C SER A 158 -10.02 -10.32 -18.79
N VAL A 159 -9.03 -9.93 -17.97
CA VAL A 159 -7.70 -10.55 -17.88
C VAL A 159 -7.75 -12.05 -17.56
N ILE A 160 -8.83 -12.54 -16.96
CA ILE A 160 -8.99 -13.96 -16.61
C ILE A 160 -9.20 -14.85 -17.85
N TYR A 161 -9.47 -14.26 -19.01
CA TYR A 161 -9.86 -14.96 -20.23
C TYR A 161 -8.94 -14.67 -21.43
N GLU A 162 -7.87 -13.90 -21.23
CA GLU A 162 -6.83 -13.74 -22.24
C GLU A 162 -6.04 -15.05 -22.38
N ASP A 163 -5.72 -15.39 -23.63
CA ASP A 163 -5.19 -16.68 -24.04
C ASP A 163 -3.82 -16.93 -23.37
N GLU A 164 -3.72 -17.90 -22.45
CA GLU A 164 -2.46 -18.29 -21.78
C GLU A 164 -1.35 -18.78 -22.75
N GLY A 165 -1.62 -18.90 -24.06
CA GLY A 165 -0.55 -19.01 -25.08
C GLY A 165 0.25 -17.71 -25.29
N GLN A 166 -0.31 -16.60 -24.83
CA GLN A 166 0.31 -15.31 -24.61
C GLN A 166 -0.11 -14.84 -23.22
N HIS A 167 0.47 -15.42 -22.17
CA HIS A 167 0.94 -14.47 -21.17
C HIS A 167 1.86 -13.53 -21.94
N PRO A 168 1.60 -12.21 -22.08
CA PRO A 168 2.73 -11.32 -22.09
C PRO A 168 3.42 -11.65 -20.77
N LEU A 169 4.50 -12.41 -20.86
CA LEU A 169 5.57 -12.26 -19.91
C LEU A 169 5.82 -10.76 -19.95
N GLY A 170 5.23 -10.01 -19.01
CA GLY A 170 5.39 -8.56 -18.97
C GLY A 170 6.87 -8.31 -19.14
N VAL A 171 7.23 -7.48 -20.13
CA VAL A 171 8.60 -7.25 -20.61
C VAL A 171 9.55 -7.35 -19.42
N ARG A 172 10.28 -8.46 -19.32
CA ARG A 172 10.91 -8.86 -18.04
C ARG A 172 12.20 -8.10 -17.80
N SER A 173 12.68 -7.41 -18.83
CA SER A 173 13.89 -6.61 -18.81
C SER A 173 13.84 -5.49 -19.85
N GLN A 174 14.60 -4.43 -19.56
CA GLN A 174 14.83 -3.31 -20.49
C GLN A 174 15.43 -3.78 -21.82
N GLU A 175 16.17 -4.90 -21.83
CA GLU A 175 16.77 -5.49 -23.03
C GLU A 175 15.71 -6.06 -23.99
N GLU A 176 14.68 -6.75 -23.47
CA GLU A 176 13.56 -7.24 -24.28
C GLU A 176 12.74 -6.09 -24.89
N MET A 177 12.53 -5.02 -24.13
CA MET A 177 11.89 -3.79 -24.63
C MET A 177 12.67 -3.22 -25.82
N CYS A 178 13.96 -3.01 -25.63
CA CYS A 178 14.84 -2.47 -26.67
C CYS A 178 14.83 -3.36 -27.92
N ARG A 179 14.91 -4.69 -27.76
CA ARG A 179 14.96 -5.64 -28.89
C ARG A 179 13.68 -5.59 -29.75
N HIS A 180 12.52 -5.38 -29.14
CA HIS A 180 11.24 -5.37 -29.85
C HIS A 180 10.97 -4.03 -30.55
N PHE A 181 11.34 -2.91 -29.93
CA PHE A 181 10.94 -1.58 -30.40
C PHE A 181 12.04 -0.81 -31.14
N LEU A 182 13.33 -1.13 -30.98
CA LEU A 182 14.43 -0.49 -31.72
C LEU A 182 14.30 -0.59 -33.25
N PRO A 183 13.88 -1.71 -33.86
CA PRO A 183 13.73 -1.81 -35.32
C PRO A 183 12.67 -0.84 -35.85
N ILE A 184 11.59 -0.64 -35.09
CA ILE A 184 10.49 0.28 -35.45
C ILE A 184 10.98 1.73 -35.38
N MET A 185 11.80 2.06 -34.39
CA MET A 185 12.38 3.39 -34.24
C MET A 185 13.42 3.75 -35.31
N ARG A 186 14.12 2.76 -35.88
CA ARG A 186 15.09 2.99 -36.98
C ARG A 186 14.43 3.33 -38.32
N VAL A 187 13.20 2.85 -38.56
CA VAL A 187 12.47 3.10 -39.82
C VAL A 187 11.89 4.52 -39.85
N ALA A 188 11.66 5.14 -38.68
CA ALA A 188 11.00 6.44 -38.57
C ALA A 188 11.92 7.66 -38.77
N ASN A 189 13.23 7.52 -39.05
CA ASN A 189 14.19 8.64 -39.19
C ASN A 189 14.16 9.69 -38.05
N LEU A 190 13.78 9.29 -36.83
CA LEU A 190 13.69 10.19 -35.66
C LEU A 190 15.02 10.34 -34.90
N LEU A 191 16.12 9.79 -35.41
CA LEU A 191 17.47 9.97 -34.85
C LEU A 191 18.42 10.49 -35.94
N PRO A 192 19.03 11.68 -35.79
CA PRO A 192 20.15 12.08 -36.64
C PRO A 192 21.40 11.24 -36.30
N PRO A 193 22.31 11.02 -37.26
CA PRO A 193 23.50 10.20 -37.05
C PRO A 193 24.61 11.02 -36.39
N LEU A 194 24.54 11.26 -35.09
CA LEU A 194 25.65 11.91 -34.37
C LEU A 194 25.71 11.46 -32.91
N ILE A 195 26.42 10.37 -32.61
CA ILE A 195 27.31 10.26 -31.44
C ILE A 195 28.47 9.32 -31.80
N SER A 196 29.56 9.90 -32.29
CA SER A 196 30.90 9.35 -32.06
C SER A 196 31.68 10.39 -31.28
N CYS A 197 32.39 9.93 -30.23
CA CYS A 197 33.39 10.67 -29.46
C CYS A 197 32.95 11.91 -28.68
N VAL A 198 32.76 11.77 -27.35
CA VAL A 198 33.41 12.52 -26.24
C VAL A 198 33.00 11.76 -24.96
N SER A 199 33.80 10.80 -24.51
CA SER A 199 34.89 10.95 -23.53
C SER A 199 34.45 10.60 -22.10
N VAL A 200 35.12 9.56 -21.61
CA VAL A 200 35.17 8.95 -20.27
C VAL A 200 35.67 9.93 -19.17
N SER A 201 35.51 11.25 -19.34
CA SER A 201 36.21 12.25 -18.52
C SER A 201 35.45 12.81 -17.32
N MET A 202 34.20 12.41 -17.04
CA MET A 202 33.47 12.88 -15.84
C MET A 202 33.51 11.93 -14.64
N MET A 203 33.92 10.66 -14.80
CA MET A 203 33.99 9.72 -13.66
C MET A 203 35.34 9.69 -12.93
N VAL A 204 36.36 10.39 -13.43
CA VAL A 204 37.69 10.48 -12.77
C VAL A 204 37.83 11.74 -11.92
N SER A 205 37.14 12.84 -12.24
CA SER A 205 37.23 14.11 -11.48
C SER A 205 36.44 14.13 -10.17
N MET A 206 35.49 13.22 -9.96
CA MET A 206 34.70 13.17 -8.72
C MET A 206 35.34 12.28 -7.63
N ARG A 207 36.24 11.36 -8.01
CA ARG A 207 37.07 10.59 -7.06
C ARG A 207 38.31 11.34 -6.58
N LEU A 208 38.79 12.32 -7.36
CA LEU A 208 39.89 13.21 -6.95
C LEU A 208 39.44 14.34 -6.02
N LEU A 209 38.17 14.75 -6.06
CA LEU A 209 37.63 15.75 -5.13
C LEU A 209 37.32 15.16 -3.73
N LEU A 210 37.00 13.86 -3.65
CA LEU A 210 36.74 13.16 -2.38
C LEU A 210 38.00 12.70 -1.64
N LEU A 211 39.15 12.62 -2.33
CA LEU A 211 40.45 12.29 -1.71
C LEU A 211 41.25 13.51 -1.25
N ALA A 212 40.87 14.73 -1.65
CA ALA A 212 41.55 15.97 -1.27
C ALA A 212 41.05 16.61 0.04
N PHE A 213 39.96 16.11 0.64
CA PHE A 213 39.40 16.63 1.90
C PHE A 213 39.52 15.68 3.11
N ALA A 214 40.13 14.51 2.93
CA ALA A 214 40.31 13.52 3.99
C ALA A 214 41.34 13.88 5.09
N PRO A 215 42.37 14.73 4.89
CA PRO A 215 43.31 15.05 5.98
C PRO A 215 42.92 16.26 6.85
N LEU A 216 41.84 16.98 6.55
CA LEU A 216 41.49 18.24 7.23
C LEU A 216 40.42 18.11 8.34
N LEU A 217 40.03 16.88 8.68
CA LEU A 217 39.14 16.58 9.82
C LEU A 217 39.86 15.87 10.99
N ALA A 218 41.19 15.72 10.93
CA ALA A 218 41.96 15.00 11.95
C ALA A 218 42.73 15.91 12.95
N SER A 219 42.54 17.24 12.94
CA SER A 219 43.26 18.12 13.87
C SER A 219 42.49 19.40 14.17
N ALA A 220 41.50 19.31 15.05
CA ALA A 220 41.10 20.41 15.93
C ALA A 220 40.06 19.93 16.95
N ARG A 221 40.40 20.14 18.24
CA ARG A 221 39.58 20.05 19.46
C ARG A 221 39.69 18.76 20.26
N GLY A 222 40.86 18.63 20.89
CA GLY A 222 40.88 18.38 22.32
C GLY A 222 40.30 19.62 23.04
N ALA A 223 39.08 19.48 23.53
CA ALA A 223 38.53 20.26 24.62
C ALA A 223 37.91 19.24 25.54
N GLU A 224 38.49 19.08 26.73
CA GLU A 224 37.94 18.24 27.78
C GLU A 224 36.52 18.74 28.10
N GLU A 225 35.54 17.95 27.69
CA GLU A 225 34.15 18.11 28.09
C GLU A 225 34.08 17.73 29.58
N PRO A 226 33.55 18.61 30.46
CA PRO A 226 33.48 18.32 31.88
C PRO A 226 32.66 17.05 32.06
N GLN A 227 33.20 16.08 32.82
CA GLN A 227 32.52 14.85 33.23
C GLN A 227 31.09 15.17 33.66
N GLU A 228 30.18 15.02 32.70
CA GLU A 228 28.76 15.12 32.90
C GLU A 228 28.45 13.99 33.87
N ARG A 229 27.96 14.36 35.06
CA ARG A 229 27.47 13.42 36.06
C ARG A 229 26.71 12.34 35.31
N GLN A 230 27.22 11.11 35.31
CA GLN A 230 26.46 9.94 34.90
C GLN A 230 25.25 9.92 35.83
N LEU A 231 24.17 10.57 35.38
CA LEU A 231 22.84 10.46 35.96
C LEU A 231 22.59 8.97 35.98
N ARG A 232 22.65 8.37 37.18
CA ARG A 232 22.26 6.98 37.40
C ARG A 232 20.96 6.81 36.65
N LYS A 233 20.98 6.01 35.56
CA LYS A 233 19.82 5.75 34.71
C LYS A 233 18.77 5.19 35.67
N LYS A 234 17.82 6.03 36.08
CA LYS A 234 16.84 5.68 37.10
C LYS A 234 15.94 4.65 36.45
N ASP A 235 15.81 3.48 37.07
CA ASP A 235 14.94 2.43 36.56
C ASP A 235 13.53 3.01 36.37
N PRO A 236 12.94 2.88 35.19
CA PRO A 236 11.62 3.46 34.93
C PRO A 236 10.56 2.72 35.73
N GLY A 237 9.63 3.46 36.33
CA GLY A 237 8.54 2.87 37.12
C GLY A 237 7.46 2.21 36.25
N LEU A 238 7.32 2.66 34.99
CA LEU A 238 6.47 2.04 33.97
C LEU A 238 7.26 1.92 32.66
N GLN A 239 7.19 0.74 32.05
CA GLN A 239 7.66 0.51 30.70
C GLN A 239 6.51 0.04 29.81
N MET A 240 6.47 0.54 28.59
CA MET A 240 5.50 0.14 27.58
C MET A 240 6.26 -0.33 26.35
N ARG A 241 5.87 -1.48 25.77
CA ARG A 241 6.40 -1.96 24.50
C ARG A 241 5.30 -2.05 23.46
N LEU A 242 5.64 -1.57 22.27
CA LEU A 242 4.85 -1.64 21.05
C LEU A 242 5.51 -2.64 20.11
N SER A 243 4.78 -3.69 19.71
CA SER A 243 5.31 -4.72 18.81
C SER A 243 5.06 -4.39 17.34
N GLN A 244 5.65 -5.18 16.45
CA GLN A 244 5.41 -5.09 15.01
C GLN A 244 3.92 -5.26 14.65
N HIS A 245 3.21 -6.14 15.36
CA HIS A 245 1.77 -6.34 15.16
C HIS A 245 0.97 -5.05 15.40
N ALA A 246 1.37 -4.22 16.37
CA ALA A 246 0.72 -2.93 16.58
C ALA A 246 1.01 -1.94 15.45
N LEU A 247 2.22 -1.93 14.87
CA LEU A 247 2.51 -1.13 13.68
C LEU A 247 1.64 -1.56 12.50
N ASP A 248 1.48 -2.86 12.29
CA ASP A 248 0.66 -3.41 11.22
C ASP A 248 -0.82 -2.99 11.38
N TYR A 249 -1.33 -3.06 12.61
CA TYR A 249 -2.68 -2.60 12.94
C TYR A 249 -2.84 -1.09 12.69
N MET A 250 -1.90 -0.27 13.18
CA MET A 250 -1.92 1.17 12.92
C MET A 250 -1.86 1.49 11.43
N THR A 251 -1.08 0.72 10.66
CA THR A 251 -1.01 0.88 9.20
C THR A 251 -2.39 0.66 8.56
N GLN A 252 -3.10 -0.40 8.94
CA GLN A 252 -4.43 -0.71 8.42
C GLN A 252 -5.47 0.35 8.76
N GLU A 253 -5.44 0.88 9.99
CA GLU A 253 -6.43 1.86 10.47
C GLU A 253 -6.16 3.30 10.00
N LEU A 254 -4.89 3.69 9.89
CA LEU A 254 -4.50 5.05 9.53
C LEU A 254 -4.42 5.26 8.02
N LEU A 255 -4.05 4.22 7.27
CA LEU A 255 -3.84 4.35 5.83
C LEU A 255 -5.06 4.91 5.08
N PRO A 256 -6.31 4.43 5.29
CA PRO A 256 -7.47 4.99 4.59
C PRO A 256 -7.67 6.49 4.85
N LYS A 257 -7.36 6.94 6.08
CA LYS A 257 -7.46 8.37 6.46
C LYS A 257 -6.38 9.20 5.78
N VAL A 258 -5.16 8.69 5.70
CA VAL A 258 -4.05 9.33 4.99
C VAL A 258 -4.34 9.40 3.49
N LEU A 259 -4.79 8.31 2.88
CA LEU A 259 -5.12 8.27 1.45
C LEU A 259 -6.26 9.22 1.10
N LYS A 260 -7.30 9.30 1.95
CA LYS A 260 -8.38 10.26 1.79
C LYS A 260 -7.88 11.70 1.90
N SER A 261 -7.03 11.99 2.87
CA SER A 261 -6.43 13.32 3.00
C SER A 261 -5.61 13.69 1.77
N LEU A 262 -4.84 12.75 1.22
CA LEU A 262 -4.05 12.95 -0.01
C LEU A 262 -4.92 13.18 -1.24
N SER A 263 -6.06 12.49 -1.38
CA SER A 263 -6.98 12.71 -2.51
C SER A 263 -7.70 14.06 -2.45
N ASP A 264 -7.93 14.59 -1.24
CA ASP A 264 -8.62 15.87 -1.05
C ASP A 264 -7.71 17.10 -1.28
N VAL A 265 -6.39 16.90 -1.39
CA VAL A 265 -5.46 18.01 -1.62
C VAL A 265 -5.53 18.47 -3.09
N GLU A 266 -5.95 19.71 -3.29
CA GLU A 266 -5.69 20.40 -4.55
C GLU A 266 -4.20 20.76 -4.64
N LEU A 267 -3.52 20.15 -5.61
CA LEU A 267 -2.11 20.43 -5.86
C LEU A 267 -2.01 21.81 -6.53
N SER A 268 -1.87 22.83 -5.69
CA SER A 268 -1.89 24.25 -6.07
C SER A 268 -0.62 24.74 -6.76
N LYS A 269 0.43 23.90 -6.82
CA LYS A 269 1.66 24.25 -7.52
C LYS A 269 1.43 24.20 -9.04
N VAL A 270 1.54 25.37 -9.65
CA VAL A 270 1.61 25.51 -11.11
C VAL A 270 3.02 25.19 -11.54
N ALA A 271 3.21 24.16 -12.37
CA ALA A 271 4.48 23.95 -13.05
C ALA A 271 4.48 24.76 -14.35
N SER A 272 5.53 25.54 -14.58
CA SER A 272 5.73 26.24 -15.84
C SER A 272 7.19 26.31 -16.17
N GLY A 273 7.53 26.25 -17.45
CA GLY A 273 8.90 26.34 -17.93
C GLY A 273 8.94 26.51 -19.44
N THR A 274 10.15 26.47 -20.00
CA THR A 274 10.39 26.52 -21.43
C THR A 274 11.29 25.34 -21.82
N TYR A 275 10.84 24.48 -22.73
CA TYR A 275 11.62 23.36 -23.26
C TYR A 275 11.67 23.43 -24.78
N SER A 276 12.88 23.51 -25.36
CA SER A 276 13.06 23.59 -26.82
C SER A 276 12.21 24.71 -27.50
N ASN A 277 12.17 25.89 -26.88
CA ASN A 277 11.32 27.03 -27.30
C ASN A 277 9.80 26.79 -27.19
N ILE A 278 9.37 25.80 -26.41
CA ILE A 278 7.97 25.57 -26.05
C ILE A 278 7.76 26.05 -24.62
N ASP A 279 7.04 27.14 -24.45
CA ASP A 279 6.58 27.57 -23.12
C ASP A 279 5.41 26.69 -22.71
N TYR A 280 5.50 26.04 -21.56
CA TYR A 280 4.43 25.19 -21.06
C TYR A 280 3.99 25.62 -19.66
N ARG A 281 2.74 25.29 -19.35
CA ARG A 281 2.16 25.44 -18.02
C ARG A 281 1.23 24.26 -17.72
N VAL A 282 1.32 23.71 -16.52
CA VAL A 282 0.50 22.62 -15.99
C VAL A 282 -0.07 23.08 -14.64
N TRP A 283 -1.38 23.00 -14.47
CA TRP A 283 -2.08 23.49 -13.27
C TRP A 283 -3.33 22.68 -12.97
N ASN A 284 -3.99 22.99 -11.84
CA ASN A 284 -5.19 22.28 -11.36
C ASN A 284 -4.97 20.76 -11.33
N VAL A 285 -3.83 20.31 -10.81
CA VAL A 285 -3.53 18.88 -10.70
C VAL A 285 -4.42 18.28 -9.60
N LYS A 286 -5.20 17.26 -9.95
CA LYS A 286 -6.16 16.57 -9.07
C LYS A 286 -5.90 15.08 -9.08
N ILE A 287 -5.79 14.49 -7.89
CA ILE A 287 -5.72 13.04 -7.72
C ILE A 287 -7.16 12.52 -7.67
N ASN A 288 -7.60 11.89 -8.76
CA ASN A 288 -8.98 11.40 -8.89
C ASN A 288 -9.18 10.10 -8.09
N GLU A 289 -8.16 9.26 -8.06
CA GLU A 289 -8.17 7.95 -7.41
C GLU A 289 -6.75 7.64 -6.93
N ILE A 290 -6.62 7.07 -5.74
CA ILE A 290 -5.36 6.61 -5.17
C ILE A 290 -5.57 5.28 -4.44
N GLY A 291 -4.68 4.32 -4.67
CA GLY A 291 -4.68 3.01 -4.04
C GLY A 291 -3.28 2.61 -3.60
N VAL A 292 -3.19 1.74 -2.60
CA VAL A 292 -1.93 1.16 -2.12
C VAL A 292 -2.14 -0.32 -1.91
N SER A 293 -1.38 -1.15 -2.62
CA SER A 293 -1.53 -2.61 -2.53
C SER A 293 -0.75 -3.24 -1.38
N LYS A 294 0.38 -2.64 -0.98
CA LYS A 294 1.29 -3.19 0.04
C LYS A 294 1.77 -2.11 1.00
N PRO A 295 0.92 -1.66 1.94
CA PRO A 295 1.36 -0.77 3.00
C PRO A 295 2.13 -1.57 4.06
N GLY A 296 3.18 -0.98 4.63
CA GLY A 296 3.93 -1.58 5.72
C GLY A 296 4.62 -0.53 6.58
N MET A 297 4.72 -0.80 7.87
CA MET A 297 5.52 -0.04 8.82
C MET A 297 6.52 -0.99 9.47
N THR A 298 7.76 -0.59 9.66
CA THR A 298 8.80 -1.41 10.28
C THR A 298 9.63 -0.59 11.26
N PHE A 299 10.20 -1.21 12.28
CA PHE A 299 11.15 -0.53 13.14
C PHE A 299 12.52 -0.43 12.49
N HIS A 300 13.14 0.74 12.55
CA HIS A 300 14.47 0.99 12.01
C HIS A 300 15.39 1.50 13.12
N SER A 301 16.03 0.58 13.84
CA SER A 301 16.94 0.91 14.96
C SER A 301 18.23 1.59 14.47
N PRO A 302 18.75 2.62 15.17
CA PRO A 302 18.18 3.28 16.36
C PRO A 302 17.25 4.45 16.00
N SER A 303 16.96 4.63 14.72
CA SER A 303 16.58 5.90 14.12
C SER A 303 15.09 6.20 14.24
N GLY A 304 14.22 5.18 14.24
CA GLY A 304 12.79 5.45 14.14
C GLY A 304 11.92 4.31 13.66
N ILE A 305 10.80 4.70 13.05
CA ILE A 305 9.87 3.82 12.34
C ILE A 305 9.96 4.18 10.85
N GLU A 306 10.03 3.18 9.98
CA GLU A 306 9.92 3.37 8.54
C GLU A 306 8.49 3.02 8.09
N LEU A 307 7.82 3.93 7.41
CA LEU A 307 6.54 3.70 6.74
C LEU A 307 6.80 3.58 5.24
N CYS A 308 6.57 2.41 4.67
CA CYS A 308 6.69 2.18 3.23
C CYS A 308 5.35 1.77 2.62
N LEU A 309 4.85 2.60 1.72
CA LEU A 309 3.67 2.34 0.90
C LEU A 309 4.15 1.87 -0.46
N LYS A 310 4.02 0.58 -0.77
CA LYS A 310 4.44 -0.01 -2.05
C LYS A 310 3.23 -0.36 -2.92
N GLY A 311 3.42 -0.31 -4.23
CA GLY A 311 2.36 -0.59 -5.19
C GLY A 311 1.27 0.48 -5.12
N ILE A 312 1.70 1.74 -5.12
CA ILE A 312 0.83 2.90 -5.17
C ILE A 312 0.28 3.01 -6.60
N THR A 313 -1.03 3.02 -6.72
CA THR A 313 -1.72 3.32 -7.96
C THR A 313 -2.43 4.66 -7.85
N ALA A 314 -2.42 5.46 -8.91
CA ALA A 314 -3.16 6.72 -8.92
C ALA A 314 -3.66 7.10 -10.31
N ASN A 315 -4.75 7.84 -10.36
CA ASN A 315 -5.22 8.51 -11.57
C ASN A 315 -5.19 10.01 -11.32
N VAL A 316 -4.34 10.73 -12.06
CA VAL A 316 -4.10 12.15 -11.90
C VAL A 316 -4.63 12.88 -13.12
N SER A 317 -5.45 13.90 -12.91
CA SER A 317 -5.87 14.82 -13.97
C SER A 317 -5.28 16.20 -13.77
N SER A 318 -5.00 16.91 -14.85
CA SER A 318 -4.50 18.29 -14.80
C SER A 318 -4.91 19.07 -16.04
N ALA A 319 -4.95 20.40 -15.93
CA ALA A 319 -5.03 21.31 -17.05
C ALA A 319 -3.63 21.67 -17.55
N TRP A 320 -3.47 21.81 -18.86
CA TRP A 320 -2.19 22.19 -19.48
C TRP A 320 -2.37 23.27 -20.54
N PHE A 321 -1.28 23.98 -20.81
CA PHE A 321 -1.12 24.99 -21.85
C PHE A 321 0.28 24.87 -22.42
N ALA A 322 0.41 24.94 -23.74
CA ALA A 322 1.69 25.05 -24.41
C ALA A 322 1.64 26.14 -25.48
N ARG A 323 2.74 26.87 -25.62
CA ARG A 323 2.96 27.88 -26.65
C ARG A 323 4.28 27.59 -27.36
N TRP A 324 4.21 27.43 -28.67
CA TRP A 324 5.37 27.24 -29.54
C TRP A 324 5.29 28.20 -30.73
N LEU A 325 6.21 29.16 -30.79
CA LEU A 325 6.21 30.24 -31.79
C LEU A 325 4.85 30.97 -31.85
N PHE A 326 4.06 30.72 -32.89
CA PHE A 326 2.72 31.30 -33.11
C PHE A 326 1.57 30.34 -32.78
N LEU A 327 1.86 29.09 -32.41
CA LEU A 327 0.87 28.10 -32.03
C LEU A 327 0.67 28.11 -30.52
N THR A 328 -0.58 28.13 -30.09
CA THR A 328 -0.99 27.98 -28.69
C THR A 328 -2.03 26.89 -28.59
N ASP A 329 -1.86 26.00 -27.62
CA ASP A 329 -2.83 24.95 -27.35
C ASP A 329 -3.01 24.77 -25.84
N ALA A 330 -4.17 24.27 -25.46
CA ALA A 330 -4.53 24.03 -24.07
C ALA A 330 -5.51 22.86 -24.00
N GLY A 331 -5.51 22.17 -22.86
CA GLY A 331 -6.43 21.06 -22.69
C GLY A 331 -6.34 20.43 -21.32
N ARG A 332 -6.73 19.16 -21.25
CA ARG A 332 -6.60 18.33 -20.06
C ARG A 332 -5.66 17.18 -20.33
N VAL A 333 -4.89 16.82 -19.32
CA VAL A 333 -4.01 15.65 -19.33
C VAL A 333 -4.45 14.73 -18.22
N ASN A 334 -4.59 13.44 -18.53
CA ASN A 334 -4.78 12.40 -17.53
C ASN A 334 -3.56 11.48 -17.54
N VAL A 335 -3.05 11.22 -16.36
CA VAL A 335 -1.86 10.41 -16.12
C VAL A 335 -2.23 9.29 -15.16
N VAL A 336 -1.94 8.06 -15.56
CA VAL A 336 -2.09 6.90 -14.67
C VAL A 336 -0.73 6.62 -14.04
N VAL A 337 -0.70 6.40 -12.74
CA VAL A 337 0.45 5.87 -11.99
C VAL A 337 0.15 4.39 -11.76
N PRO A 338 0.70 3.47 -12.57
CA PRO A 338 0.43 2.05 -12.44
C PRO A 338 1.17 1.41 -11.26
N ASP A 339 2.28 2.01 -10.83
CA ASP A 339 3.10 1.54 -9.72
C ASP A 339 3.92 2.72 -9.15
N GLY A 340 4.13 2.68 -7.85
CA GLY A 340 4.87 3.70 -7.13
C GLY A 340 5.17 3.23 -5.71
N GLN A 341 6.16 3.87 -5.10
CA GLN A 341 6.46 3.68 -3.69
C GLN A 341 6.70 5.03 -3.00
N VAL A 342 6.28 5.10 -1.75
CA VAL A 342 6.61 6.20 -0.84
C VAL A 342 7.13 5.58 0.44
N CYS A 343 8.37 5.88 0.80
CA CYS A 343 8.99 5.44 2.04
C CYS A 343 9.37 6.65 2.90
N ALA A 344 8.88 6.69 4.13
CA ALA A 344 9.11 7.75 5.09
C ALA A 344 9.82 7.20 6.33
N SER A 345 11.00 7.72 6.64
CA SER A 345 11.68 7.44 7.91
C SER A 345 11.22 8.46 8.95
N ILE A 346 10.60 7.99 10.02
CA ILE A 346 10.01 8.80 11.09
C ILE A 346 10.86 8.66 12.35
N GLU A 347 11.58 9.72 12.70
CA GLU A 347 12.32 9.85 13.95
C GLU A 347 11.38 10.17 15.11
N LEU A 348 11.55 9.44 16.21
CA LEU A 348 10.85 9.66 17.46
C LEU A 348 11.82 10.28 18.48
N HIS A 349 11.42 11.38 19.09
CA HIS A 349 12.20 12.05 20.11
C HIS A 349 11.29 12.50 21.24
N THR A 350 11.89 12.81 22.39
CA THR A 350 11.15 13.31 23.55
C THR A 350 11.56 14.75 23.85
N ARG A 351 10.58 15.61 24.12
CA ARG A 351 10.83 16.99 24.57
C ARG A 351 9.96 17.29 25.78
N LYS A 352 10.57 17.46 26.95
CA LYS A 352 9.88 17.71 28.24
C LYS A 352 8.80 16.65 28.54
N GLY A 353 9.16 15.38 28.49
CA GLY A 353 8.22 14.28 28.74
C GLY A 353 7.25 14.00 27.59
N GLN A 354 7.12 14.88 26.59
CA GLN A 354 6.20 14.67 25.47
C GLN A 354 6.89 13.99 24.30
N PRO A 355 6.29 12.93 23.71
CA PRO A 355 6.77 12.35 22.47
C PRO A 355 6.55 13.34 21.32
N LYS A 356 7.55 13.46 20.47
CA LYS A 356 7.54 14.28 19.26
C LYS A 356 8.04 13.41 18.11
N ILE A 357 7.56 13.73 16.92
CA ILE A 357 7.94 13.03 15.69
C ILE A 357 8.54 14.00 14.71
N LYS A 358 9.42 13.48 13.87
CA LYS A 358 9.99 14.22 12.74
C LYS A 358 10.16 13.27 11.57
N VAL A 359 9.79 13.72 10.37
CA VAL A 359 10.16 13.00 9.15
C VAL A 359 11.63 13.30 8.88
N ALA A 360 12.48 12.27 8.98
CA ALA A 360 13.91 12.35 8.77
C ALA A 360 14.25 12.29 7.28
N GLN A 361 13.66 11.32 6.58
CA GLN A 361 13.82 11.09 5.17
C GLN A 361 12.47 10.73 4.54
N LEU A 362 12.24 11.17 3.32
CA LEU A 362 11.03 10.88 2.56
C LEU A 362 11.40 10.63 1.10
N ASP A 363 11.45 9.35 0.75
CA ASP A 363 11.77 8.87 -0.58
C ASP A 363 10.46 8.57 -1.32
N VAL A 364 10.32 9.18 -2.49
CA VAL A 364 9.15 9.05 -3.35
C VAL A 364 9.66 8.62 -4.72
N ASP A 365 9.24 7.43 -5.16
CA ASP A 365 9.54 6.91 -6.50
C ASP A 365 8.20 6.59 -7.16
N LEU A 366 7.81 7.41 -8.13
CA LEU A 366 6.57 7.28 -8.88
C LEU A 366 6.93 6.99 -10.32
N ARG A 367 6.33 5.95 -10.89
CA ARG A 367 6.46 5.67 -12.32
C ARG A 367 5.20 6.13 -13.00
N LEU A 368 5.30 7.16 -13.85
CA LEU A 368 4.15 7.55 -14.64
C LEU A 368 3.94 6.52 -15.75
N GLY A 369 2.70 6.08 -15.88
CA GLY A 369 2.21 5.30 -16.99
C GLY A 369 1.88 6.20 -18.19
N PRO A 370 1.06 5.69 -19.13
CA PRO A 370 0.67 6.43 -20.32
C PRO A 370 0.02 7.77 -19.96
N VAL A 371 0.55 8.84 -20.55
CA VAL A 371 0.00 10.18 -20.47
C VAL A 371 -0.97 10.36 -21.64
N SER A 372 -2.22 10.73 -21.34
CA SER A 372 -3.25 10.95 -22.35
C SER A 372 -3.67 12.41 -22.35
N PHE A 373 -3.46 13.08 -23.49
CA PHE A 373 -3.98 14.42 -23.69
C PHE A 373 -5.41 14.34 -24.25
N THR A 374 -6.28 15.23 -23.79
CA THR A 374 -7.66 15.36 -24.27
C THR A 374 -8.00 16.82 -24.48
N HIS A 375 -9.00 17.08 -25.33
CA HIS A 375 -9.49 18.43 -25.63
C HIS A 375 -8.50 19.36 -26.35
N SER A 376 -7.55 18.80 -27.12
CA SER A 376 -6.61 19.55 -27.96
C SER A 376 -6.79 19.22 -29.43
N ASN A 377 -6.69 20.24 -30.29
CA ASN A 377 -6.71 20.06 -31.75
C ASN A 377 -5.42 19.39 -32.27
N LEU A 378 -4.38 19.33 -31.43
CA LEU A 378 -3.08 18.73 -31.70
C LEU A 378 -2.84 17.48 -30.85
N ASN A 379 -3.92 16.78 -30.45
CA ASN A 379 -3.82 15.65 -29.53
C ASN A 379 -2.78 14.59 -29.99
N TRP A 380 -2.69 14.33 -31.29
CA TRP A 380 -1.68 13.40 -31.84
C TRP A 380 -0.24 13.88 -31.61
N VAL A 381 0.04 15.18 -31.79
CA VAL A 381 1.38 15.75 -31.56
C VAL A 381 1.72 15.70 -30.08
N MET A 382 0.77 16.06 -29.23
CA MET A 382 0.97 16.08 -27.78
C MET A 382 1.18 14.68 -27.22
N ASN A 383 0.47 13.66 -27.73
CA ASN A 383 0.70 12.27 -27.35
C ASN A 383 2.07 11.77 -27.83
N VAL A 384 2.54 12.20 -29.01
CA VAL A 384 3.91 11.90 -29.50
C VAL A 384 4.97 12.63 -28.68
N GLY A 385 4.68 13.84 -28.18
CA GLY A 385 5.59 14.62 -27.35
C GLY A 385 5.51 14.32 -25.85
N ALA A 386 4.57 13.48 -25.41
CA ALA A 386 4.28 13.22 -24.01
C ALA A 386 5.52 12.76 -23.22
N TRP A 387 6.37 11.96 -23.84
CA TRP A 387 7.61 11.45 -23.26
C TRP A 387 8.61 12.56 -22.90
N LEU A 388 8.55 13.72 -23.57
CA LEU A 388 9.42 14.88 -23.25
C LEU A 388 9.10 15.49 -21.89
N PHE A 389 7.84 15.37 -21.45
CA PHE A 389 7.37 15.95 -20.20
C PHE A 389 7.32 14.93 -19.06
N GLN A 390 7.51 13.64 -19.34
CA GLN A 390 7.34 12.57 -18.36
C GLN A 390 8.21 12.79 -17.12
N SER A 391 9.52 13.01 -17.30
CA SER A 391 10.43 13.18 -16.15
C SER A 391 10.12 14.43 -15.31
N GLN A 392 9.66 15.52 -15.94
CA GLN A 392 9.28 16.73 -15.22
C GLN A 392 7.97 16.56 -14.47
N LEU A 393 7.02 15.82 -15.04
CA LEU A 393 5.77 15.46 -14.37
C LEU A 393 6.02 14.49 -13.21
N GLU A 394 6.94 13.54 -13.37
CA GLU A 394 7.42 12.63 -12.32
C GLU A 394 8.03 13.41 -11.15
N GLU A 395 8.93 14.35 -11.44
CA GLU A 395 9.58 15.19 -10.43
C GLU A 395 8.56 16.08 -9.71
N LEU A 396 7.69 16.77 -10.47
CA LEU A 396 6.64 17.61 -9.90
C LEU A 396 5.67 16.81 -9.01
N ALA A 397 5.24 15.63 -9.47
CA ALA A 397 4.36 14.76 -8.71
C ALA A 397 5.06 14.27 -7.43
N SER A 398 6.32 13.85 -7.53
CA SER A 398 7.12 13.38 -6.41
C SER A 398 7.34 14.47 -5.37
N ASP A 399 7.71 15.68 -5.78
CA ASP A 399 7.87 16.83 -4.89
C ASP A 399 6.58 17.21 -4.20
N THR A 400 5.46 17.19 -4.95
CA THR A 400 4.17 17.54 -4.40
C THR A 400 3.69 16.50 -3.38
N ILE A 401 3.86 15.20 -3.67
CA ILE A 401 3.58 14.14 -2.69
C ILE A 401 4.50 14.29 -1.48
N ARG A 402 5.79 14.58 -1.69
CA ARG A 402 6.76 14.79 -0.59
C ARG A 402 6.30 15.90 0.35
N ASP A 403 5.89 17.03 -0.21
CA ASP A 403 5.40 18.17 0.56
C ASP A 403 4.12 17.85 1.34
N GLN A 404 3.18 17.14 0.71
CA GLN A 404 1.90 16.81 1.35
C GLN A 404 2.03 15.76 2.44
N VAL A 405 2.77 14.68 2.20
CA VAL A 405 3.05 13.68 3.23
C VAL A 405 3.79 14.34 4.40
N SER A 406 4.77 15.21 4.12
CA SER A 406 5.45 15.98 5.16
C SER A 406 4.50 16.91 5.92
N ALA A 407 3.55 17.54 5.24
CA ALA A 407 2.55 18.42 5.86
C ALA A 407 1.57 17.64 6.74
N VAL A 408 1.05 16.50 6.29
CA VAL A 408 0.14 15.64 7.08
C VAL A 408 0.85 15.13 8.33
N VAL A 409 2.09 14.62 8.18
CA VAL A 409 2.86 14.14 9.34
C VAL A 409 3.15 15.26 10.33
N ARG A 410 3.57 16.44 9.85
CA ARG A 410 3.85 17.59 10.71
C ARG A 410 2.60 18.19 11.36
N SER A 411 1.48 18.26 10.65
CA SER A 411 0.31 19.01 11.12
C SER A 411 -0.68 18.15 11.89
N ASP A 412 -0.94 16.92 11.47
CA ASP A 412 -1.96 16.10 12.09
C ASP A 412 -1.37 15.13 13.11
N LEU A 413 -0.31 14.42 12.75
CA LEU A 413 0.29 13.45 13.66
C LEU A 413 1.06 14.14 14.80
N SER A 414 1.84 15.19 14.51
CA SER A 414 2.47 15.98 15.58
C SER A 414 1.41 16.62 16.49
N ARG A 415 0.32 17.16 15.94
CA ARG A 415 -0.75 17.77 16.75
C ARG A 415 -1.49 16.74 17.58
N ALA A 416 -1.68 15.53 17.07
CA ALA A 416 -2.27 14.44 17.85
C ALA A 416 -1.38 14.06 19.04
N LEU A 417 -0.06 13.96 18.83
CA LEU A 417 0.90 13.71 19.91
C LEU A 417 1.00 14.87 20.89
N ASP A 418 0.89 16.11 20.42
CA ASP A 418 0.88 17.31 21.27
C ASP A 418 -0.37 17.40 22.15
N LYS A 419 -1.48 16.80 21.70
CA LYS A 419 -2.75 16.72 22.44
C LYS A 419 -2.82 15.54 23.38
N LEU A 420 -1.83 14.64 23.37
CA LEU A 420 -1.81 13.50 24.27
C LEU A 420 -1.60 14.02 25.69
N ASP A 421 -2.66 13.97 26.50
CA ASP A 421 -2.54 14.27 27.92
C ASP A 421 -1.88 13.09 28.61
N LEU A 422 -0.64 13.29 29.03
CA LEU A 422 0.13 12.28 29.76
C LEU A 422 -0.18 12.32 31.25
N ASN A 423 -0.97 13.28 31.74
CA ASN A 423 -1.43 13.30 33.11
C ASN A 423 -2.77 12.58 33.21
N VAL A 424 -2.75 11.34 33.69
CA VAL A 424 -3.96 10.55 33.85
C VAL A 424 -4.44 10.63 35.29
N LEU A 425 -5.67 11.08 35.50
CA LEU A 425 -6.33 11.00 36.80
C LEU A 425 -6.93 9.61 36.97
N LEU A 426 -6.37 8.82 37.90
CA LEU A 426 -6.92 7.52 38.26
C LEU A 426 -7.91 7.70 39.42
N PRO A 427 -9.20 7.34 39.23
CA PRO A 427 -10.17 7.39 40.32
C PRO A 427 -9.86 6.28 41.34
N MET A 428 -9.70 6.65 42.61
CA MET A 428 -9.57 5.68 43.70
C MET A 428 -10.97 5.42 44.29
N PRO A 429 -11.55 4.22 44.08
CA PRO A 429 -12.95 3.96 44.41
C PRO A 429 -13.30 4.09 45.90
N GLU A 430 -12.30 4.05 46.79
CA GLU A 430 -12.52 4.08 48.25
C GLU A 430 -12.25 5.44 48.90
N VAL A 431 -11.54 6.36 48.24
CA VAL A 431 -11.01 7.58 48.91
C VAL A 431 -11.71 8.87 48.48
N ASN A 432 -12.62 8.83 47.49
CA ASN A 432 -13.21 10.04 46.87
C ASN A 432 -12.17 11.04 46.32
N ASP A 433 -10.91 10.62 46.23
CA ASP A 433 -9.79 11.38 45.70
C ASP A 433 -9.30 10.72 44.39
N SER A 434 -8.66 11.52 43.54
CA SER A 434 -7.99 11.05 42.33
C SER A 434 -6.48 11.17 42.50
N ILE A 435 -5.76 10.16 42.03
CA ILE A 435 -4.30 10.21 41.95
C ILE A 435 -3.94 10.65 40.54
N ALA A 436 -3.19 11.75 40.43
CA ALA A 436 -2.59 12.17 39.18
C ALA A 436 -1.35 11.31 38.90
N VAL A 437 -1.36 10.59 37.78
CA VAL A 437 -0.21 9.84 37.30
C VAL A 437 0.39 10.58 36.12
N ASP A 438 1.61 11.09 36.27
CA ASP A 438 2.39 11.65 35.17
C ASP A 438 3.02 10.51 34.36
N LEU A 439 2.54 10.34 33.13
CA LEU A 439 3.07 9.41 32.14
C LEU A 439 4.07 10.11 31.20
N GLY A 440 4.78 11.13 31.68
CA GLY A 440 5.89 11.74 30.99
C GLY A 440 6.89 10.70 30.48
N VAL A 441 7.14 10.71 29.18
CA VAL A 441 8.11 9.82 28.53
C VAL A 441 9.51 10.23 28.94
N SER A 442 10.29 9.33 29.52
CA SER A 442 11.68 9.59 29.90
C SER A 442 12.65 9.21 28.78
N SER A 443 12.41 8.09 28.12
CA SER A 443 13.20 7.63 26.97
C SER A 443 12.38 6.77 26.02
N ILE A 444 12.72 6.86 24.74
CA ILE A 444 12.20 5.99 23.68
C ILE A 444 13.39 5.20 23.14
N GLU A 445 13.32 3.87 23.22
CA GLU A 445 14.33 2.95 22.70
C GLU A 445 13.70 2.11 21.59
N ILE A 446 14.30 2.13 20.40
CA ILE A 446 13.77 1.43 19.22
C ILE A 446 14.70 0.26 18.87
N MET A 447 14.12 -0.93 18.92
CA MET A 447 14.77 -2.19 18.53
C MET A 447 14.27 -2.66 17.16
N SER A 448 14.82 -3.73 16.63
CA SER A 448 14.44 -4.26 15.31
C SER A 448 13.00 -4.79 15.24
N ASN A 449 12.39 -5.16 16.37
CA ASN A 449 11.06 -5.79 16.43
C ASN A 449 10.09 -5.12 17.41
N PHE A 450 10.55 -4.16 18.21
CA PHE A 450 9.67 -3.41 19.11
C PHE A 450 10.20 -2.00 19.38
N LEU A 451 9.28 -1.14 19.80
CA LEU A 451 9.56 0.16 20.38
C LEU A 451 9.26 0.10 21.88
N GLN A 452 10.19 0.55 22.71
CA GLN A 452 10.06 0.62 24.16
C GLN A 452 9.99 2.09 24.60
N VAL A 453 8.92 2.44 25.27
CA VAL A 453 8.76 3.73 25.96
C VAL A 453 8.96 3.49 27.44
N SER A 454 9.88 4.24 28.03
CA SER A 454 10.08 4.26 29.48
C SER A 454 9.48 5.54 30.05
N HIS A 455 8.83 5.41 31.20
CA HIS A 455 8.25 6.52 31.94
C HIS A 455 8.96 6.65 33.29
N VAL A 456 9.33 7.89 33.63
CA VAL A 456 9.82 8.19 34.97
C VAL A 456 8.62 8.70 35.76
N TYR A 457 8.18 7.91 36.73
CA TYR A 457 7.29 8.43 37.77
C TYR A 457 8.02 9.54 38.51
N LEU A 458 7.37 10.71 38.65
CA LEU A 458 7.44 11.60 39.82
C LEU A 458 6.73 12.93 39.51
N GLU A 459 5.60 13.20 40.18
CA GLU A 459 5.59 14.22 41.22
C GLU A 459 4.38 14.02 42.15
N ASP A 460 4.72 13.73 43.40
CA ASP A 460 3.82 13.72 44.54
C ASP A 460 3.41 15.17 44.80
N HIS A 461 2.17 15.54 44.44
CA HIS A 461 1.62 16.84 44.83
C HIS A 461 1.47 16.85 46.35
N GLY A 462 2.45 17.46 47.01
CA GLY A 462 2.63 17.45 48.45
C GLY A 462 1.36 17.73 49.26
N ASP A 463 0.96 16.74 50.04
CA ASP A 463 0.63 16.88 51.48
C ASP A 463 0.31 15.51 52.15
N LEU A 464 0.14 14.42 51.38
CA LEU A 464 -0.21 13.11 51.96
C LEU A 464 1.00 12.23 52.35
N VAL A 465 2.12 12.24 51.62
CA VAL A 465 3.19 11.25 51.84
C VAL A 465 4.17 11.65 52.95
N SER A 466 4.26 12.95 53.31
CA SER A 466 5.13 13.38 54.42
C SER A 466 4.66 12.88 55.80
N LYS A 467 3.48 12.25 55.89
CA LYS A 467 2.93 11.72 57.15
C LYS A 467 2.98 10.19 57.29
N VAL A 468 3.29 9.41 56.25
CA VAL A 468 3.05 7.95 56.31
C VAL A 468 4.30 7.07 56.09
N CYS A 469 5.34 7.47 55.36
CA CYS A 469 6.46 6.53 55.08
C CYS A 469 7.88 7.15 55.18
N PRO A 470 8.60 7.02 56.31
CA PRO A 470 9.97 7.53 56.48
C PRO A 470 11.10 6.58 56.00
N TRP A 471 10.81 5.45 55.36
CA TRP A 471 11.82 4.44 54.99
C TRP A 471 12.03 4.34 53.47
N TYR A 472 12.66 5.32 52.84
CA TYR A 472 13.06 5.23 51.42
C TYR A 472 14.53 5.61 51.23
N GLY A 473 15.41 4.62 51.20
CA GLY A 473 16.86 4.80 51.01
C GLY A 473 17.59 3.69 50.24
N THR A 474 16.95 2.57 49.91
CA THR A 474 17.66 1.43 49.29
C THR A 474 16.90 0.91 48.08
N VAL A 475 17.38 1.26 46.88
CA VAL A 475 16.89 0.74 45.61
C VAL A 475 17.42 -0.68 45.43
N LEU A 476 16.54 -1.68 45.55
CA LEU A 476 16.84 -3.05 45.13
C LEU A 476 16.58 -3.13 43.62
N GLY A 477 17.65 -3.22 42.83
CA GLY A 477 17.57 -3.32 41.36
C GLY A 477 16.92 -4.64 40.92
N GLY A 478 15.61 -4.62 40.72
CA GLY A 478 14.88 -5.70 40.07
C GLY A 478 14.99 -5.57 38.56
N SER A 479 15.71 -6.49 37.90
CA SER A 479 15.73 -6.54 36.45
C SER A 479 14.47 -7.24 35.94
N CYS A 480 13.60 -6.51 35.24
CA CYS A 480 12.46 -7.10 34.54
C CYS A 480 12.93 -7.76 33.23
N PHE A 481 13.34 -9.03 33.29
CA PHE A 481 13.57 -9.83 32.09
C PHE A 481 12.26 -10.49 31.65
N SER A 482 11.75 -10.10 30.48
CA SER A 482 10.64 -10.75 29.78
C SER A 482 11.12 -11.24 28.43
N ALA A 483 10.80 -12.48 28.08
CA ALA A 483 10.95 -13.00 26.72
C ALA A 483 10.14 -12.13 25.74
N SER A 484 10.68 -11.89 24.55
CA SER A 484 9.95 -11.23 23.47
C SER A 484 8.90 -12.19 22.95
N ASP A 485 7.63 -11.85 23.12
CA ASP A 485 6.54 -12.57 22.53
C ASP A 485 5.77 -11.57 21.66
N ASP A 486 5.97 -11.72 20.35
CA ASP A 486 5.55 -10.81 19.29
C ASP A 486 4.04 -10.94 18.98
N THR A 487 3.31 -11.83 19.66
CA THR A 487 1.89 -12.06 19.42
C THR A 487 0.98 -10.97 20.00
N ILE A 488 1.47 -10.18 20.96
CA ILE A 488 0.69 -9.14 21.64
C ILE A 488 1.06 -7.78 21.07
N SER A 489 0.07 -6.98 20.67
CA SER A 489 0.26 -5.64 20.10
C SER A 489 0.97 -4.69 21.09
N MET A 490 0.59 -4.75 22.37
CA MET A 490 1.10 -3.84 23.39
C MET A 490 1.27 -4.54 24.74
N ARG A 491 2.40 -4.27 25.40
CA ARG A 491 2.67 -4.75 26.77
C ARG A 491 3.04 -3.59 27.68
N SER A 492 2.56 -3.62 28.91
CA SER A 492 2.99 -2.71 29.98
C SER A 492 3.62 -3.52 31.12
N TRP A 493 4.66 -2.94 31.73
CA TRP A 493 5.27 -3.44 32.96
C TRP A 493 5.26 -2.32 33.99
N ILE A 494 4.65 -2.60 35.13
CA ILE A 494 4.71 -1.73 36.30
C ILE A 494 5.80 -2.31 37.20
N GLY A 495 6.85 -1.53 37.45
CA GLY A 495 7.90 -1.92 38.37
C GLY A 495 7.37 -2.05 39.80
N SER A 496 8.05 -2.80 40.67
CA SER A 496 7.63 -2.95 42.08
C SER A 496 7.44 -1.59 42.76
N TRP A 497 8.30 -0.62 42.44
CA TRP A 497 8.18 0.77 42.89
C TRP A 497 6.87 1.43 42.49
N GLY A 498 6.35 1.14 41.29
CA GLY A 498 5.06 1.68 40.83
C GLY A 498 3.89 1.09 41.60
N VAL A 499 3.97 -0.19 41.97
CA VAL A 499 2.96 -0.85 42.80
C VAL A 499 3.02 -0.34 44.24
N ASP A 500 4.22 -0.13 44.80
CA ASP A 500 4.38 0.36 46.18
C ASP A 500 4.00 1.85 46.35
N THR A 501 3.85 2.59 45.24
CA THR A 501 3.46 4.02 45.24
C THR A 501 1.95 4.22 45.05
N ILE A 502 1.24 3.25 44.44
CA ILE A 502 -0.23 3.23 44.26
C ILE A 502 -0.87 2.61 45.49
#